data_AF-A0A820LDX0-F1
#
_entry.id   AF-A0A820LDX0-F1
#
_cell.length_a   1.000
_cell.length_b   1.000
_cell.length_c   1.000
_cell.angle_alpha   90.00
_cell.angle_beta   90.00
_cell.angle_gamma   90.00
#
_symmetry.space_group_name_H-M   'P 1'
#
loop_
_entity.id
_entity.type
_entity.pdbx_description
1 polymer ?
#
loop_
_entity_poly.entity_id
_entity_poly.type
_entity_poly.pdbx_seq_one_letter_code
_entity_poly.pdbx_strand_id
1 'polypeptide(L)'
;LGVCQFISLVLSGCYQLTDKSVLAMAHTQPFLEEIYISGCIRISPATVRYLQDSTIRRLYIDHKIPNALPDALMARNLDTGLFEQVR
;
A
#
# COMPACT_ATOMS: atom_id res chain seq x y z
N LEU A 1 14.65 23.26 -10.79
CA LEU A 1 14.56 21.86 -10.30
C LEU A 1 13.08 21.51 -10.22
N GLY A 2 12.56 20.85 -11.25
CA GLY A 2 11.13 20.63 -11.42
C GLY A 2 10.61 19.65 -10.38
N VAL A 3 9.80 20.14 -9.44
CA VAL A 3 9.02 19.28 -8.55
C VAL A 3 8.00 18.56 -9.42
N CYS A 4 8.16 17.25 -9.58
CA CYS A 4 7.14 16.42 -10.21
C CYS A 4 5.93 16.42 -9.28
N GLN A 5 4.83 16.99 -9.75
CA GLN A 5 3.56 17.01 -9.03
C GLN A 5 2.69 15.91 -9.61
N PHE A 6 2.38 14.92 -8.78
CA PHE A 6 1.52 13.82 -9.19
C PHE A 6 0.10 14.08 -8.75
N ILE A 7 -0.87 13.81 -9.63
CA ILE A 7 -2.30 13.86 -9.30
C ILE A 7 -2.73 12.52 -8.68
N SER A 8 -2.19 11.41 -9.20
CA SER A 8 -2.51 10.05 -8.78
C SER A 8 -1.24 9.22 -8.63
N LEU A 9 -1.18 8.42 -7.56
CA LEU A 9 -0.05 7.56 -7.26
C LEU A 9 -0.47 6.17 -6.80
N VAL A 10 0.08 5.14 -7.44
CA VAL A 10 -0.19 3.74 -7.12
C VAL A 10 1.04 3.09 -6.49
N LEU A 11 0.91 2.70 -5.21
CA LEU A 11 1.93 1.99 -4.43
C LEU A 11 1.37 0.70 -3.81
N SER A 12 0.28 0.18 -4.36
CA SER A 12 -0.34 -1.05 -3.87
C SER A 12 0.61 -2.22 -4.08
N GLY A 13 0.65 -3.17 -3.14
CA GLY A 13 1.65 -4.26 -3.23
C GLY A 13 2.96 -4.00 -2.49
N CYS A 14 3.28 -2.74 -2.17
CA CYS A 14 4.60 -2.38 -1.65
C CYS A 14 4.76 -2.74 -0.16
N TYR A 15 5.13 -3.98 0.14
CA TYR A 15 5.30 -4.49 1.51
C TYR A 15 6.40 -3.80 2.33
N GLN A 16 7.37 -3.15 1.68
CA GLN A 16 8.42 -2.38 2.35
C GLN A 16 8.04 -0.93 2.63
N LEU A 17 6.90 -0.46 2.11
CA LEU A 17 6.44 0.91 2.30
C LEU A 17 6.11 1.15 3.78
N THR A 18 6.56 2.27 4.32
CA THR A 18 6.37 2.63 5.74
C THR A 18 5.62 3.93 5.91
N ASP A 19 5.10 4.16 7.11
CA ASP A 19 4.49 5.44 7.51
C ASP A 19 5.40 6.63 7.18
N LYS A 20 6.70 6.53 7.48
CA LYS A 20 7.68 7.60 7.22
C LYS A 20 7.76 7.97 5.73
N SER A 21 7.84 6.97 4.85
CA SER A 21 7.91 7.20 3.40
C SER A 21 6.63 7.86 2.87
N VAL A 22 5.47 7.43 3.36
CA VAL A 22 4.17 7.95 2.91
C VAL A 22 3.96 9.38 3.40
N LEU A 23 4.30 9.69 4.65
CA LEU A 23 4.20 11.03 5.21
C LEU A 23 5.15 12.01 4.49
N ALA A 24 6.40 11.63 4.26
CA ALA A 24 7.36 12.47 3.53
C ALA A 24 6.87 12.80 2.11
N MET A 25 6.24 11.84 1.44
CA MET A 25 5.60 12.09 0.15
C MET A 25 4.40 13.03 0.25
N ALA A 26 3.48 12.80 1.19
CA ALA A 26 2.30 13.64 1.36
C ALA A 26 2.68 15.11 1.62
N HIS A 27 3.78 15.36 2.35
CA HIS A 27 4.30 16.71 2.59
C HIS A 27 4.90 17.38 1.35
N THR A 28 5.41 16.61 0.38
CA THR A 28 6.12 17.12 -0.80
C THR A 28 5.24 17.22 -2.04
N GLN A 29 4.01 16.68 -1.98
CA GLN A 29 3.09 16.55 -3.12
C GLN A 29 1.76 17.28 -2.85
N PRO A 30 1.71 18.61 -2.94
CA PRO A 30 0.50 19.39 -2.62
C PRO A 30 -0.66 19.18 -3.60
N PHE A 31 -0.42 18.57 -4.76
CA PHE A 31 -1.41 18.30 -5.80
C PHE A 31 -1.86 16.83 -5.84
N LEU A 32 -1.40 16.00 -4.90
CA LEU A 32 -1.81 14.60 -4.85
C LEU A 32 -3.28 14.50 -4.46
N GLU A 33 -4.10 14.07 -5.42
CA GLU A 33 -5.54 13.90 -5.22
C GLU A 33 -5.92 12.45 -4.95
N GLU A 34 -5.16 11.50 -5.50
CA GLU A 34 -5.43 10.07 -5.40
C GLU A 34 -4.20 9.29 -4.95
N ILE A 35 -4.37 8.40 -3.97
CA ILE A 35 -3.32 7.44 -3.61
C ILE A 35 -3.90 6.04 -3.38
N TYR A 36 -3.20 5.04 -3.92
CA TYR A 36 -3.57 3.63 -3.82
C TYR A 36 -2.46 2.88 -3.05
N ILE A 37 -2.72 2.57 -1.78
CA ILE A 37 -1.76 1.87 -0.88
C ILE A 37 -2.32 0.53 -0.41
N SER A 38 -3.11 -0.11 -1.26
CA SER A 38 -3.75 -1.39 -0.96
C SER A 38 -2.70 -2.47 -0.72
N GLY A 39 -2.87 -3.24 0.35
CA GLY A 39 -1.92 -4.29 0.75
C GLY A 39 -0.61 -3.77 1.36
N CYS A 40 -0.40 -2.47 1.56
CA CYS A 40 0.81 -2.00 2.24
C CYS A 40 0.76 -2.29 3.75
N ILE A 41 1.13 -3.52 4.15
CA ILE A 41 0.94 -4.07 5.51
C ILE A 41 1.69 -3.31 6.62
N ARG A 42 2.70 -2.51 6.26
CA ARG A 42 3.49 -1.72 7.20
C ARG A 42 2.99 -0.27 7.33
N ILE A 43 1.86 0.06 6.72
CA ILE A 43 1.19 1.35 6.87
C ILE A 43 0.18 1.27 8.01
N SER A 44 0.33 2.16 8.99
CA SER A 44 -0.53 2.17 10.17
C SER A 44 -1.88 2.86 9.89
N PRO A 45 -2.93 2.53 10.66
CA PRO A 45 -4.19 3.25 10.63
C PRO A 45 -4.05 4.76 10.92
N ALA A 46 -3.02 5.16 11.68
CA ALA A 46 -2.74 6.57 11.95
C ALA A 46 -2.29 7.31 10.69
N THR A 47 -1.41 6.71 9.88
CA THR A 47 -1.02 7.26 8.59
C THR A 47 -2.18 7.31 7.61
N VAL A 48 -3.05 6.30 7.61
CA VAL A 48 -4.28 6.32 6.79
C VAL A 48 -5.17 7.50 7.15
N ARG A 49 -5.44 7.73 8.45
CA ARG A 49 -6.23 8.88 8.92
C ARG A 49 -5.59 10.21 8.53
N TYR A 50 -4.27 10.32 8.71
CA TYR A 50 -3.53 11.51 8.28
C TYR A 50 -3.73 11.80 6.78
N LEU A 51 -3.66 10.77 5.93
CA LEU A 51 -3.90 10.95 4.49
C LEU A 51 -5.34 11.37 4.19
N GLN A 52 -6.32 10.85 4.92
CA GLN A 52 -7.74 11.23 4.78
C GLN A 52 -8.00 12.68 5.19
N ASP A 53 -7.29 13.16 6.22
CA ASP A 53 -7.41 14.53 6.71
C ASP A 53 -6.57 15.53 5.88
N SER A 54 -5.73 15.03 4.97
CA SER A 54 -4.91 15.85 4.06
C SER A 54 -5.69 16.31 2.82
N THR A 55 -5.01 17.01 1.89
CA THR A 55 -5.59 17.47 0.62
C THR A 55 -5.94 16.35 -0.37
N ILE A 56 -5.72 15.08 0.00
CA ILE A 56 -6.00 13.90 -0.80
C ILE A 56 -7.51 13.69 -0.87
N ARG A 57 -8.09 13.85 -2.06
CA ARG A 57 -9.53 13.69 -2.29
C ARG A 57 -9.97 12.22 -2.26
N ARG A 58 -9.09 11.30 -2.67
CA ARG A 58 -9.41 9.88 -2.85
C ARG A 58 -8.29 8.99 -2.35
N LEU A 59 -8.63 8.07 -1.45
CA LEU A 59 -7.71 7.12 -0.85
C LEU A 59 -8.25 5.70 -1.07
N TYR A 60 -7.47 4.85 -1.73
CA TYR A 60 -7.86 3.49 -2.08
C TYR A 60 -7.06 2.47 -1.26
N ILE A 61 -7.77 1.81 -0.35
CA ILE A 61 -7.27 0.77 0.56
C ILE A 61 -8.24 -0.41 0.47
N ASP A 62 -8.23 -1.13 -0.65
CA ASP A 62 -9.00 -2.39 -0.75
C ASP A 62 -8.10 -3.58 -0.43
N HIS A 63 -8.48 -4.33 0.60
CA HIS A 63 -7.79 -5.54 1.02
C HIS A 63 -8.65 -6.75 0.66
N LYS A 64 -8.63 -7.18 -0.60
CA LYS A 64 -9.23 -8.47 -0.99
C LYS A 64 -8.25 -9.64 -0.95
N ILE A 65 -6.96 -9.36 -0.88
CA ILE A 65 -5.92 -10.35 -0.63
C ILE A 65 -4.91 -9.67 0.29
N PRO A 66 -4.62 -10.19 1.50
CA PRO A 66 -3.53 -9.65 2.29
C PRO A 66 -2.26 -9.80 1.48
N ASN A 67 -1.47 -8.72 1.35
CA ASN A 67 -0.06 -8.89 0.99
C ASN A 67 0.59 -9.62 2.16
N ALA A 68 0.47 -10.94 2.17
CA ALA A 68 1.28 -11.76 3.02
C ALA A 68 2.73 -11.52 2.63
N LEU A 69 3.66 -11.69 3.57
CA LEU A 69 5.08 -11.78 3.21
C LEU A 69 5.23 -12.78 2.05
N PRO A 70 6.27 -12.64 1.18
CA PRO A 70 6.51 -13.60 0.11
C PRO A 70 6.41 -15.06 0.59
N ASP A 71 6.86 -15.31 1.83
CA ASP A 71 6.86 -16.64 2.46
C ASP A 71 5.59 -16.97 3.27
N ALA A 72 4.65 -16.04 3.42
CA ALA A 72 3.42 -16.22 4.19
C ALA A 72 2.23 -16.65 3.32
N LEU A 73 2.39 -16.71 1.99
CA LEU A 73 1.38 -17.27 1.10
C LEU A 73 1.50 -18.79 1.08
N MET A 74 0.45 -19.45 1.57
CA MET A 74 0.28 -20.89 1.41
C MET A 74 -0.83 -21.16 0.38
N ALA A 75 -0.55 -22.04 -0.56
CA ALA A 75 -1.55 -22.56 -1.49
C ALA A 75 -1.79 -24.04 -1.21
N ARG A 76 -3.00 -24.51 -1.50
CA ARG A 76 -3.31 -25.93 -1.45
C ARG A 76 -2.72 -26.60 -2.68
N ASN A 77 -1.78 -27.51 -2.47
CA ASN A 77 -1.28 -28.40 -3.51
C ASN A 77 -2.41 -29.35 -3.92
N LEU A 78 -2.75 -29.38 -5.21
CA LEU A 78 -3.88 -30.17 -5.72
C LEU A 78 -3.57 -31.67 -5.79
N ASP A 79 -2.29 -32.03 -5.89
CA ASP A 79 -1.85 -33.42 -5.98
C ASP A 79 -1.76 -34.05 -4.58
N THR A 80 -1.28 -33.30 -3.58
CA THR A 80 -1.09 -33.79 -2.21
C THR A 80 -2.23 -33.42 -1.27
N GLY A 81 -3.02 -32.39 -1.60
CA GLY A 81 -4.08 -31.84 -0.78
C GLY A 81 -3.60 -30.99 0.41
N LEU A 82 -2.28 -30.85 0.60
CA LEU A 82 -1.65 -30.11 1.70
C LEU A 82 -1.52 -28.62 1.38
N PHE A 83 -1.49 -27.77 2.41
CA PHE A 83 -1.14 -26.35 2.26
C PHE A 83 0.38 -26.20 2.30
N GLU A 84 0.95 -25.62 1.25
CA GLU A 84 2.40 -25.46 1.07
C GLU A 84 2.71 -23.99 0.71
N GLN A 85 3.90 -23.50 1.09
CA GLN A 85 4.34 -22.16 0.69
C GLN A 85 4.41 -22.06 -0.84
N VAL A 86 3.88 -20.97 -1.38
CA VAL A 86 4.03 -20.64 -2.80
C VAL A 86 5.45 -20.11 -3.00
N ARG A 87 6.37 -20.99 -3.39
CA ARG A 87 7.71 -20.61 -3.85
C ARG A 87 7.68 -20.03 -5.26
#